data_AF-A0A9E5FYC0-F1
#
_entry.id   AF-A0A9E5FYC0-F1
#
_cell.length_a   1.000
_cell.length_b   1.000
_cell.length_c   1.000
_cell.angle_alpha   90.00
_cell.angle_beta   90.00
_cell.angle_gamma   90.00
#
_symmetry.space_group_name_H-M   'P 1'
#
loop_
_entity.id
_entity.type
_entity.pdbx_description
1 polymer ?
#
loop_
_entity_poly.entity_id
_entity_poly.type
_entity_poly.pdbx_seq_one_letter_code
_entity_poly.pdbx_strand_id
1 'polypeptide(L)' 'MSKYAAEIIDDTVARVLVTPTLAWVRENLGGEWIECKKDGSIRGCYPGPGYTYDRVNDLFVPPPAEPDGPPRP' A
#
# COMPACT_ATOMS: atom_id res chain seq x y z
N MET A 1 5.15 16.90 -9.17
CA MET A 1 4.19 15.78 -9.15
C MET A 1 4.55 14.90 -7.98
N SER A 2 3.73 14.82 -6.94
CA SER A 2 4.01 13.99 -5.77
C SER A 2 3.70 12.53 -6.09
N LYS A 3 4.61 11.61 -5.76
CA LYS A 3 4.39 10.17 -5.89
C LYS A 3 4.07 9.58 -4.52
N TYR A 4 3.38 8.43 -4.52
CA TYR A 4 3.12 7.69 -3.29
C TYR A 4 3.92 6.40 -3.33
N ALA A 5 4.59 6.10 -2.23
CA ALA A 5 5.37 4.89 -2.07
C ALA A 5 4.84 4.13 -0.85
N ALA A 6 4.41 2.90 -1.07
CA ALA A 6 3.99 1.97 -0.02
C ALA A 6 5.19 1.12 0.39
N GLU A 7 5.53 1.14 1.68
CA GLU A 7 6.53 0.26 2.28
C GLU A 7 5.92 -1.12 2.49
N ILE A 8 6.56 -2.16 1.98
CA ILE A 8 6.13 -3.54 2.11
C ILE A 8 7.03 -4.26 3.12
N ILE A 9 6.43 -4.80 4.16
CA ILE A 9 7.07 -5.63 5.19
C ILE A 9 6.26 -6.91 5.29
N ASP A 10 6.88 -8.06 4.99
CA ASP A 10 6.20 -9.37 5.00
C ASP A 10 4.91 -9.38 4.16
N ASP A 11 5.03 -8.93 2.90
CA ASP A 11 3.92 -8.75 1.95
C ASP A 11 2.83 -7.78 2.42
N THR A 12 3.00 -7.10 3.54
CA THR A 12 2.01 -6.21 4.13
C THR A 12 2.48 -4.76 4.05
N VAL A 13 1.57 -3.87 3.68
CA VAL A 13 1.81 -2.43 3.64
C VAL A 13 1.94 -1.93 5.07
N ALA A 14 3.15 -1.54 5.44
CA ALA A 14 3.44 -1.01 6.76
C ALA A 14 3.07 0.48 6.86
N ARG A 15 3.42 1.26 5.82
CA ARG A 15 3.10 2.68 5.72
C ARG A 15 3.09 3.15 4.27
N VAL A 16 2.44 4.28 4.02
CA VAL A 16 2.49 4.95 2.72
C VAL A 16 3.01 6.36 2.91
N LEU A 17 4.05 6.71 2.14
CA LEU A 17 4.68 8.02 2.19
C LEU A 17 4.45 8.79 0.88
N VAL A 18 4.36 10.11 1.01
CA VAL A 18 4.42 11.02 -0.14
C VAL A 18 5.87 11.36 -0.39
N THR A 19 6.37 11.03 -1.57
CA THR A 19 7.77 11.22 -1.95
C THR A 19 7.88 11.88 -3.33
N PRO A 20 8.92 12.68 -3.61
CA PRO A 20 9.19 13.13 -4.97
C PRO A 20 9.45 11.96 -5.93
N THR A 21 10.17 10.92 -5.49
CA THR A 21 10.52 9.75 -6.30
C THR A 21 10.59 8.46 -5.49
N LEU A 22 10.31 7.32 -6.14
CA LEU A 22 10.49 6.00 -5.54
C LEU A 22 11.98 5.68 -5.27
N ALA A 23 12.89 6.17 -6.12
CA ALA A 23 14.33 6.00 -5.91
C ALA A 23 14.78 6.63 -4.59
N TRP A 24 14.32 7.85 -4.30
CA TRP A 24 14.72 8.57 -3.09
C TRP A 24 14.38 7.79 -1.81
N VAL A 25 13.18 7.20 -1.71
CA VAL A 25 12.84 6.38 -0.52
C VAL A 25 13.67 5.11 -0.43
N ARG A 26 13.98 4.45 -1.56
CA ARG A 26 14.83 3.24 -1.57
C ARG A 26 16.27 3.56 -1.15
N GLU A 27 16.80 4.71 -1.57
CA GLU A 27 18.16 5.14 -1.26
C GLU A 27 18.31 5.71 0.17
N ASN A 28 17.28 6.39 0.70
CA ASN A 28 17.37 7.06 2.01
C ASN A 28 16.80 6.22 3.17
N LEU A 29 15.69 5.52 2.96
CA LEU A 29 15.03 4.73 4.01
C LEU A 29 15.43 3.25 3.95
N GLY A 30 15.84 2.76 2.77
CA GLY A 30 16.05 1.34 2.55
C GLY A 30 14.73 0.55 2.59
N GLY A 31 14.80 -0.74 2.31
CA GLY A 31 13.63 -1.63 2.30
C GLY A 31 12.90 -1.70 0.96
N GLU A 32 11.74 -2.37 0.98
CA GLU A 32 10.92 -2.62 -0.21
C GLU A 32 9.82 -1.58 -0.33
N TRP A 33 9.89 -0.77 -1.38
CA TRP A 33 8.94 0.29 -1.66
C TRP A 33 8.29 0.07 -3.01
N ILE A 34 6.97 0.13 -3.05
CA ILE A 34 6.16 -0.03 -4.25
C ILE A 34 5.46 1.29 -4.55
N GLU A 35 5.56 1.76 -5.80
CA GLU A 35 4.84 2.95 -6.25
C GLU A 35 3.34 2.70 -6.31
N CYS A 36 2.57 3.61 -5.72
CA CYS A 36 1.11 3.63 -5.75
C CYS A 36 0.59 5.03 -6.11
N LYS A 37 -0.70 5.12 -6.46
CA LYS A 37 -1.37 6.39 -6.73
C LYS A 37 -2.72 6.43 -6.03
N LYS A 38 -3.03 7.59 -5.42
CA LYS A 38 -4.35 7.85 -4.81
C LYS A 38 -5.51 7.69 -5.79
N ASP A 39 -5.24 7.95 -7.06
CA ASP A 39 -6.21 7.85 -8.14
C ASP A 39 -6.61 6.38 -8.45
N GLY A 40 -5.94 5.38 -7.88
CA GLY A 40 -6.20 3.96 -8.16
C GLY A 40 -5.80 3.52 -9.58
N SER A 41 -5.39 4.46 -10.44
CA SER A 41 -4.89 4.23 -11.80
C SER A 41 -3.70 3.25 -11.90
N ILE A 42 -3.03 2.93 -10.80
CA ILE A 42 -1.95 1.93 -10.76
C ILE A 42 -2.24 0.97 -9.61
N ARG A 43 -2.22 -0.34 -9.90
CA ARG A 43 -2.44 -1.44 -8.94
C ARG A 43 -3.84 -1.51 -8.32
N GLY A 44 -4.83 -0.96 -9.02
CA GLY A 44 -6.26 -1.13 -8.75
C GLY A 44 -6.82 -0.31 -7.59
N CYS A 45 -6.01 0.01 -6.57
CA CYS A 45 -6.45 0.77 -5.40
C CYS A 45 -5.28 1.53 -4.76
N TYR A 46 -5.61 2.52 -3.93
CA TYR A 46 -4.66 3.17 -3.05
C TYR A 46 -4.48 2.35 -1.77
N PRO A 47 -3.31 1.74 -1.53
CA PRO A 47 -3.10 0.92 -0.34
C PRO A 47 -3.09 1.78 0.93
N GLY A 48 -3.67 1.24 1.99
CA GLY A 48 -3.49 1.72 3.35
C GLY A 48 -2.57 0.78 4.16
N PRO A 49 -2.11 1.20 5.35
CA PRO A 49 -1.47 0.29 6.28
C PRO A 49 -2.37 -0.92 6.57
N GLY A 50 -1.82 -2.13 6.51
CA GLY A 50 -2.56 -3.40 6.67
C GLY A 50 -3.07 -4.02 5.37
N TYR A 51 -2.87 -3.39 4.22
CA TYR A 51 -3.12 -4.02 2.91
C TYR A 51 -2.04 -5.06 2.61
N THR A 52 -2.38 -6.12 1.89
CA THR A 52 -1.41 -7.10 1.40
C THR A 52 -1.05 -6.79 -0.05
N TYR A 53 0.24 -6.81 -0.38
CA TYR A 53 0.72 -6.64 -1.75
C TYR A 53 0.83 -7.99 -2.45
N ASP A 54 -0.05 -8.23 -3.42
CA ASP A 54 -0.02 -9.45 -4.23
C ASP A 54 1.00 -9.25 -5.37
N ARG A 55 2.18 -9.84 -5.21
CA ARG A 55 3.27 -9.77 -6.21
C ARG A 55 2.95 -10.49 -7.52
N VAL A 56 2.02 -11.44 -7.50
CA VAL A 56 1.67 -12.26 -8.68
C VAL A 56 0.75 -11.49 -9.61
N ASN A 57 -0.27 -10.86 -9.03
CA ASN A 57 -1.26 -10.09 -9.76
C ASN A 57 -0.87 -8.61 -9.89
N ASP A 58 0.16 -8.18 -9.16
CA ASP A 58 0.66 -6.80 -9.14
C ASP A 58 -0.41 -5.82 -8.58
N LEU A 59 -1.11 -6.24 -7.51
CA LEU A 59 -2.27 -5.55 -6.93
C LEU A 59 -2.11 -5.33 -5.42
N PHE A 60 -2.80 -4.33 -4.89
CA PHE A 60 -3.01 -4.21 -3.45
C PHE A 60 -4.35 -4.82 -3.04
N VAL A 61 -4.29 -5.77 -2.11
CA VAL A 61 -5.44 -6.47 -1.55
C VAL A 61 -5.78 -5.85 -0.19
N PRO A 62 -6.99 -5.27 -0.02
CA PRO A 62 -7.41 -4.77 1.28
C PRO A 62 -7.49 -5.92 2.29
N PRO A 63 -7.19 -5.67 3.58
CA PRO A 63 -7.46 -6.67 4.61
C PRO A 63 -8.96 -6.98 4.62
N PRO A 64 -9.37 -8.21 4.97
CA PRO A 64 -10.78 -8.54 5.14
C PRO A 64 -11.40 -7.53 6.11
N ALA A 65 -12.46 -6.84 5.66
CA ALA A 65 -13.23 -5.99 6.54
C ALA A 65 -13.70 -6.85 7.72
N GLU A 66 -13.43 -6.41 8.95
CA GLU A 66 -14.04 -7.04 10.10
C GLU A 66 -15.55 -7.05 9.85
N PRO A 67 -16.23 -8.21 9.93
CA PRO A 67 -17.67 -8.24 9.75
C PRO A 67 -18.26 -7.25 10.74
N ASP A 68 -19.02 -6.27 10.24
CA ASP A 68 -19.84 -5.38 11.05
C ASP A 68 -20.54 -6.29 12.07
N GLY A 69 -20.18 -6.11 13.35
CA GLY A 69 -20.51 -7.06 14.41
C GLY A 69 -22.00 -7.41 14.41
N PRO A 70 -22.39 -8.52 15.05
CA PRO A 70 -23.80 -8.94 15.03
C PRO A 70 -24.71 -7.75 15.35
N PRO A 71 -25.83 -7.56 14.61
CA PRO A 71 -26.70 -6.42 14.81
C PRO A 71 -26.97 -6.29 16.30
N ARG A 72 -26.60 -5.13 16.88
CA ARG A 72 -26.82 -4.88 18.31
C ARG A 72 -28.29 -5.20 18.63
N PRO A 73 -28.56 -6.02 19.66
CA PRO A 73 -29.93 -6.47 19.97
C PRO A 73 -30.86 -5.30 20.30
#